data_AF-A0A382Z4S1-F1
#
_entry.id   AF-A0A382Z4S1-F1
#
_cell.length_a   1.000
_cell.length_b   1.000
_cell.length_c   1.000
_cell.angle_alpha   90.00
_cell.angle_beta   90.00
_cell.angle_gamma   90.00
#
_symmetry.space_group_name_H-M   'P 1'
#
loop_
_entity.id
_entity.type
_entity.pdbx_description
1 polymer ?
#
loop_
_entity_poly.entity_id
_entity_poly.type
_entity_poly.pdbx_seq_one_letter_code
_entity_poly.pdbx_strand_id
1 'polypeptide(L)'
;MASEHLERQDYLILERNYRCRYGEIDIIACNKEYLVFCEVKTRSEQHKLHPSLSVTQSKVKRIRELAGMYLMKNENEKPQPRFDVISIVL
;
A
#
# COMPACT_ATOMS: atom_id res chain seq x y z
N MET A 1 -14.17 -2.00 1.83
CA MET A 1 -13.45 -1.29 2.91
C MET A 1 -12.25 -0.46 2.42
N ALA A 2 -11.03 -1.01 2.24
CA ALA A 2 -9.87 -0.22 1.75
C ALA A 2 -9.75 -0.20 0.21
N SER A 3 -9.88 -1.35 -0.45
CA SER A 3 -9.85 -1.42 -1.92
C SER A 3 -10.98 -0.63 -2.56
N GLU A 4 -12.20 -0.75 -2.02
CA GLU A 4 -13.36 0.06 -2.46
C GLU A 4 -13.18 1.56 -2.23
N HIS A 5 -12.39 1.97 -1.24
CA HIS A 5 -12.06 3.38 -1.06
C HIS A 5 -11.14 3.84 -2.19
N LEU A 6 -10.10 3.08 -2.52
CA LEU A 6 -9.20 3.35 -3.64
C LEU A 6 -9.92 3.33 -4.99
N GLU A 7 -10.79 2.36 -5.22
CA GLU A 7 -11.62 2.25 -6.44
C GLU A 7 -12.53 3.49 -6.61
N ARG A 8 -13.10 4.01 -5.52
CA ARG A 8 -13.85 5.28 -5.51
C ARG A 8 -12.99 6.53 -5.70
N GLN A 9 -11.67 6.40 -5.70
CA GLN A 9 -10.70 7.46 -5.97
C GLN A 9 -9.99 7.22 -7.31
N ASP A 10 -10.64 6.49 -8.23
CA ASP A 10 -10.16 6.21 -9.58
C ASP A 10 -8.86 5.38 -9.65
N TYR A 11 -8.56 4.62 -8.59
CA TYR A 11 -7.50 3.62 -8.64
C TYR A 11 -8.03 2.27 -9.13
N LEU A 12 -7.32 1.70 -10.10
CA LEU A 12 -7.42 0.29 -10.45
C LEU A 12 -6.63 -0.54 -9.44
N ILE A 13 -7.27 -1.54 -8.83
CA ILE A 13 -6.57 -2.50 -7.98
C ILE A 13 -5.82 -3.49 -8.87
N LEU A 14 -4.49 -3.52 -8.73
CA LEU A 14 -3.63 -4.45 -9.46
C LEU A 14 -3.45 -5.76 -8.69
N GLU A 15 -3.24 -5.67 -7.37
CA GLU A 15 -3.05 -6.82 -6.49
C GLU A 15 -3.67 -6.54 -5.12
N ARG A 16 -4.17 -7.60 -4.48
CA ARG A 16 -4.58 -7.63 -3.06
C ARG A 16 -3.81 -8.73 -2.36
N ASN A 17 -3.31 -8.47 -1.16
CA ASN A 17 -2.48 -9.39 -0.37
C ASN A 17 -1.30 -9.93 -1.19
N TYR A 18 -0.57 -9.04 -1.88
CA TYR A 18 0.60 -9.43 -2.67
C TYR A 18 1.65 -10.05 -1.75
N ARG A 19 2.14 -11.24 -2.11
CA ARG A 19 3.11 -11.99 -1.30
C ARG A 19 4.29 -12.43 -2.14
N CYS A 20 5.48 -12.30 -1.56
CA CYS A 20 6.70 -12.90 -2.07
C CYS A 20 7.50 -13.50 -0.91
N ARG A 21 8.63 -14.14 -1.23
CA ARG A 21 9.54 -14.73 -0.23
C ARG A 21 9.98 -13.75 0.87
N TYR A 22 10.00 -12.45 0.56
CA TYR A 22 10.57 -11.41 1.41
C TYR A 22 9.51 -10.63 2.21
N GLY A 23 8.23 -10.83 1.94
CA GLY A 23 7.14 -10.17 2.66
C GLY A 23 5.86 -10.02 1.85
N GLU A 24 5.01 -9.12 2.33
CA GLU A 24 3.70 -8.86 1.76
C GLU A 24 3.41 -7.36 1.67
N ILE A 25 2.52 -7.01 0.74
CA ILE A 25 1.93 -5.68 0.57
C ILE A 25 0.42 -5.88 0.48
N ASP A 26 -0.34 -5.18 1.32
CA ASP A 26 -1.78 -5.41 1.44
C ASP A 26 -2.54 -5.05 0.15
N ILE A 27 -2.24 -3.91 -0.45
CA ILE A 27 -2.86 -3.49 -1.72
C ILE A 27 -1.82 -2.83 -2.62
N ILE A 28 -1.82 -3.22 -3.89
CA ILE A 28 -1.12 -2.51 -4.96
C ILE A 28 -2.18 -1.97 -5.92
N ALA A 29 -2.19 -0.66 -6.12
CA ALA A 29 -3.21 0.01 -6.92
C ALA A 29 -2.58 1.08 -7.81
N CYS A 30 -3.23 1.42 -8.92
CA CYS A 30 -2.68 2.33 -9.91
C CYS A 30 -3.76 3.28 -10.41
N ASN A 31 -3.43 4.56 -10.55
CA ASN A 31 -4.23 5.50 -11.34
C ASN A 31 -3.34 6.11 -12.44
N LYS A 32 -3.75 7.22 -13.06
CA LYS A 32 -2.99 7.87 -14.14
C LYS A 32 -1.64 8.42 -13.70
N GLU A 33 -1.48 8.76 -12.42
CA GLU A 33 -0.33 9.48 -11.91
C GLU A 33 0.55 8.62 -10.98
N TYR A 34 -0.07 7.71 -10.23
CA TYR A 34 0.60 6.96 -9.17
C TYR A 34 0.39 5.45 -9.28
N LEU A 35 1.48 4.72 -9.00
CA LEU A 35 1.45 3.33 -8.56
C LEU A 35 1.60 3.31 -7.03
N VAL A 36 0.53 2.98 -6.33
CA VAL A 36 0.46 3.00 -4.87
C VAL A 36 0.70 1.61 -4.30
N PHE A 37 1.64 1.54 -3.35
CA PHE A 37 1.87 0.40 -2.47
C PHE A 37 1.32 0.75 -1.10
N CYS A 38 0.24 0.07 -0.70
CA CYS A 38 -0.52 0.44 0.48
C CYS A 38 -0.45 -0.63 1.57
N GLU A 39 -0.20 -0.20 2.79
CA GLU A 39 -0.43 -0.96 4.02
C GLU A 39 -1.81 -0.60 4.60
N VAL A 40 -2.61 -1.59 4.99
CA VAL A 40 -3.94 -1.43 5.60
C VAL A 40 -3.87 -1.80 7.07
N LYS A 41 -4.29 -0.89 7.95
CA LYS A 41 -4.34 -1.11 9.40
C LYS A 41 -5.75 -0.97 9.93
N THR A 42 -6.19 -1.91 10.75
CA THR A 42 -7.42 -1.78 11.53
C THR A 42 -7.12 -1.13 12.88
N ARG A 43 -8.03 -0.31 13.38
CA ARG A 43 -7.95 0.34 14.70
C ARG A 43 -9.32 0.32 15.37
N SER A 44 -9.32 0.17 16.68
CA SER A 44 -10.53 0.45 17.47
C SER A 44 -10.69 1.96 17.69
N GLU A 45 -11.93 2.42 17.80
CA GLU A 45 -12.35 3.80 18.15
C GLU A 45 -11.52 4.46 19.28
N GLN A 46 -11.01 3.66 20.21
CA GLN A 46 -10.27 4.13 21.38
C GLN A 46 -8.79 4.50 21.09
N HIS A 47 -8.22 4.07 19.96
CA HIS A 47 -6.80 4.28 19.61
C HIS A 47 -6.61 5.22 18.41
N LYS A 48 -6.85 6.52 18.64
CA LYS A 48 -6.83 7.61 17.63
C LYS A 48 -5.43 8.13 17.24
N LEU A 49 -4.34 7.40 17.52
CA LEU A 49 -3.01 7.84 17.08
C LEU A 49 -2.92 7.80 15.55
N HIS A 50 -2.47 8.91 14.95
CA HIS A 50 -2.39 9.07 13.50
C HIS A 50 -1.58 7.92 12.84
N PRO A 51 -2.00 7.39 11.67
CA PRO A 51 -1.37 6.22 11.05
C PRO A 51 0.14 6.36 10.84
N SER A 52 0.59 7.57 10.49
CA SER A 52 2.01 7.89 10.28
C SER A 52 2.86 7.72 11.55
N LEU A 53 2.30 7.91 12.74
CA LEU A 53 3.01 7.75 14.01
C LEU A 53 3.37 6.29 14.33
N SER A 54 2.78 5.34 13.60
CA SER A 54 3.01 3.89 13.73
C SER A 54 3.88 3.31 12.59
N VAL A 55 4.38 4.17 11.69
CA VAL A 55 5.26 3.77 10.59
C VAL A 55 6.71 3.89 11.07
N THR A 56 7.33 2.75 11.37
CA THR A 56 8.74 2.68 11.76
C THR A 56 9.64 2.72 10.53
N GLN A 57 10.90 3.14 10.70
CA GLN A 57 11.90 3.10 9.61
C GLN A 57 12.10 1.69 9.04
N SER A 58 11.96 0.66 9.87
CA SER A 58 11.99 -0.74 9.42
C SER A 58 10.84 -1.09 8.47
N LYS A 59 9.62 -0.57 8.73
CA LYS A 59 8.47 -0.75 7.83
C LYS A 59 8.68 -0.02 6.51
N VAL A 60 9.18 1.22 6.56
CA VAL A 60 9.50 2.00 5.36
C VAL A 60 10.55 1.31 4.49
N LYS A 61 11.62 0.79 5.10
CA LYS A 61 12.66 0.06 4.36
C LYS A 61 12.10 -1.19 3.70
N ARG A 62 11.32 -1.98 4.45
CA ARG A 62 10.72 -3.22 3.95
C ARG A 62 9.77 -2.98 2.78
N ILE A 63 8.84 -2.02 2.90
CA ILE A 63 7.87 -1.77 1.82
C ILE A 63 8.57 -1.26 0.55
N ARG A 64 9.66 -0.49 0.68
CA ARG A 64 10.46 -0.04 -0.45
C ARG A 64 11.16 -1.19 -1.17
N GLU A 65 11.72 -2.14 -0.42
CA GLU A 65 12.35 -3.34 -0.99
C GLU A 65 11.32 -4.20 -1.74
N LEU A 66 10.14 -4.41 -1.16
CA LEU A 66 9.06 -5.18 -1.79
C LEU A 66 8.52 -4.48 -3.04
N ALA A 67 8.35 -3.16 -3.00
CA ALA A 67 7.96 -2.37 -4.17
C ALA A 67 9.00 -2.47 -5.29
N GLY A 68 10.30 -2.42 -4.95
CA GLY A 68 11.38 -2.64 -5.92
C GLY A 68 11.30 -4.00 -6.61
N MET A 69 11.07 -5.07 -5.84
CA MET A 69 10.89 -6.42 -6.41
C MET A 69 9.65 -6.52 -7.29
N TYR A 70 8.54 -5.88 -6.89
CA TYR A 70 7.33 -5.83 -7.70
C TYR A 70 7.57 -5.12 -9.03
N LEU A 71 8.25 -3.96 -9.00
CA LEU A 71 8.60 -3.20 -10.21
C LEU A 71 9.52 -4.00 -11.13
N MET A 72 10.54 -4.67 -10.61
CA MET A 72 11.44 -5.52 -11.41
C MET A 72 10.70 -6.68 -12.09
N LYS A 73 9.68 -7.25 -11.44
CA LYS A 73 8.87 -8.33 -12.01
C LYS A 73 7.90 -7.81 -13.09
N ASN A 74 7.50 -6.54 -13.01
CA ASN A 74 6.48 -5.92 -13.85
C ASN A 74 7.11 -4.82 -14.70
N GLU A 75 7.85 -5.22 -15.74
CA GLU A 75 8.70 -4.36 -16.60
C GLU A 75 7.96 -3.30 -17.43
N ASN A 76 6.65 -3.16 -17.29
CA ASN A 76 5.88 -2.14 -17.98
C ASN A 76 6.12 -0.76 -17.36
N GLU A 77 6.06 0.31 -18.16
CA GLU A 77 6.02 1.67 -17.62
C GLU A 77 4.86 1.79 -16.64
N LYS A 78 5.20 2.02 -15.37
CA LYS A 78 4.24 2.31 -14.31
C LYS A 78 4.37 3.78 -13.92
N PRO A 79 3.26 4.43 -13.52
CA PRO A 79 3.29 5.78 -12.99
C PRO A 79 4.13 5.88 -11.71
N GLN A 80 4.34 7.10 -11.22
CA GLN A 80 5.21 7.39 -10.09
C GLN A 80 4.90 6.52 -8.86
N PRO A 81 5.87 5.75 -8.32
CA PRO A 81 5.65 4.98 -7.11
C PRO A 81 5.34 5.88 -5.90
N ARG A 82 4.33 5.49 -5.13
CA ARG A 82 3.89 6.15 -3.89
C ARG A 82 3.61 5.10 -2.81
N PHE A 83 3.91 5.45 -1.56
CA PHE A 83 3.69 4.57 -0.40
C PHE A 83 2.63 5.17 0.51
N ASP A 84 1.53 4.45 0.69
CA ASP A 84 0.40 4.92 1.49
C ASP A 84 0.12 3.98 2.66
N VAL A 85 -0.55 4.53 3.69
CA VAL A 85 -1.10 3.76 4.80
C VAL A 85 -2.57 4.11 4.94
N ILE A 86 -3.44 3.13 4.75
CA ILE A 86 -4.88 3.28 4.99
C ILE A 86 -5.20 2.74 6.37
N SER A 87 -5.94 3.52 7.18
CA SER A 87 -6.45 3.04 8.46
C SER A 87 -7.97 2.91 8.40
N ILE A 88 -8.47 1.74 8.80
CA ILE A 88 -9.89 1.44 8.95
C ILE A 88 -10.20 1.50 10.45
N VAL A 89 -11.13 2.37 10.82
CA VAL A 89 -11.70 2.39 12.17
C VAL A 89 -12.88 1.42 12.20
N LEU A 90 -12.84 0.50 13.17
CA LEU A 90 -13.91 -0.48 13.44
C LEU A 90 -14.80 0.01 14.58
#